data_AF-A0A231RFQ4-F1
#
_entry.id   AF-A0A231RFQ4-F1
#
_cell.length_a   1.000
_cell.length_b   1.000
_cell.length_c   1.000
_cell.angle_alpha   90.00
_cell.angle_beta   90.00
_cell.angle_gamma   90.00
#
_symmetry.space_group_name_H-M   'P 1'
#
loop_
_entity.id
_entity.type
_entity.pdbx_description
1 polymer ?
#
loop_
_entity_poly.entity_id
_entity_poly.type
_entity_poly.pdbx_seq_one_letter_code
_entity_poly.pdbx_strand_id
1 'polypeptide(L)' 'MAQLAHQDGVIAAGTTPNDLGIVLCKYCLDMIGTLPTNGFKKLYGVCDNEKCQCENRKENGHGR' A
#
# COMPACT_ATOMS: atom_id res chain seq x y z
N MET A 1 -23.46 15.28 -43.43
CA MET A 1 -22.03 15.45 -43.14
C MET A 1 -21.89 15.67 -41.65
N ALA A 2 -21.29 14.70 -40.97
CA ALA A 2 -21.20 14.60 -39.52
C ALA A 2 -19.91 15.26 -39.02
N GLN A 3 -19.97 15.86 -37.83
CA GLN A 3 -18.92 15.63 -36.83
C GLN A 3 -19.44 16.02 -35.43
N LEU A 4 -19.95 15.02 -34.71
CA LEU A 4 -20.15 15.10 -33.27
C LEU A 4 -18.77 14.97 -32.62
N ALA A 5 -18.32 16.03 -31.94
CA ALA A 5 -17.14 15.99 -31.08
C ALA A 5 -17.47 15.15 -29.84
N HIS A 6 -17.10 13.86 -29.88
CA HIS A 6 -17.09 12.98 -28.72
C HIS A 6 -16.00 13.49 -27.76
N GLN A 7 -16.40 14.21 -26.73
CA GLN A 7 -15.52 14.59 -25.63
C GLN A 7 -15.49 13.40 -24.68
N ASP A 8 -14.51 12.53 -24.89
CA ASP A 8 -14.13 11.48 -23.95
C ASP A 8 -13.75 12.17 -22.64
N GLY A 9 -14.64 12.10 -21.66
CA GLY A 9 -14.51 12.71 -20.36
C GLY A 9 -13.41 12.04 -19.56
N VAL A 10 -12.15 12.30 -19.93
CA VAL A 10 -11.01 12.06 -19.06
C VAL A 10 -11.16 13.01 -17.89
N ILE A 11 -11.74 12.51 -16.80
CA ILE A 11 -11.64 13.16 -15.50
C ILE A 11 -10.14 13.22 -15.23
N ALA A 12 -9.54 14.38 -15.46
CA ALA A 12 -8.21 14.70 -14.99
C ALA A 12 -8.29 14.71 -13.47
N ALA A 13 -8.30 13.51 -12.88
CA ALA A 13 -7.99 13.30 -11.49
C ALA A 13 -6.63 13.98 -11.34
N GLY A 14 -6.60 15.09 -10.59
CA GLY A 14 -5.36 15.80 -10.34
C GLY A 14 -4.35 14.78 -9.83
N THR A 15 -3.40 14.41 -10.69
CA THR A 15 -2.28 13.56 -10.33
C THR A 15 -1.39 14.41 -9.44
N THR A 16 -1.81 14.60 -8.19
CA THR A 16 -0.84 14.76 -7.12
C THR A 16 0.10 13.58 -7.26
N PRO A 17 1.43 13.78 -7.33
CA PRO A 17 2.35 12.67 -7.33
C PRO A 17 2.03 11.83 -6.11
N ASN A 18 1.39 10.68 -6.31
CA ASN A 18 1.06 9.78 -5.23
C ASN A 18 2.40 9.26 -4.74
N ASP A 19 2.89 9.79 -3.62
CA ASP A 19 4.13 9.34 -3.00
C ASP A 19 3.95 7.87 -2.60
N LEU A 20 4.41 6.94 -3.44
CA LEU A 20 4.26 5.53 -3.15
C LEU A 20 5.19 5.15 -1.99
N GLY A 21 4.59 4.71 -0.89
CA GLY A 21 5.29 4.13 0.24
C GLY A 21 5.49 2.64 0.04
N ILE A 22 6.63 2.11 0.50
CA ILE A 22 6.90 0.67 0.47
C ILE A 22 6.40 0.05 1.77
N VAL A 23 5.64 -1.04 1.67
CA VAL A 23 5.23 -1.85 2.82
C VAL A 23 6.20 -3.01 2.95
N LEU A 24 6.91 -3.07 4.07
CA LEU A 24 7.84 -4.14 4.44
C LEU A 24 7.29 -4.97 5.59
N CYS A 25 7.63 -6.25 5.66
CA CYS A 25 7.33 -7.05 6.85
C CYS A 25 8.21 -6.59 8.02
N LYS A 26 7.62 -6.36 9.19
CA LYS A 26 8.35 -6.00 10.42
C LYS A 26 9.38 -7.06 10.83
N TYR A 27 9.14 -8.34 10.52
CA TYR A 27 9.94 -9.46 11.02
C TYR A 27 11.00 -9.94 10.02
N CYS A 28 10.63 -10.16 8.75
CA CYS A 28 11.56 -10.66 7.73
C CYS A 28 12.06 -9.57 6.78
N LEU A 29 11.58 -8.32 6.91
CA LEU A 29 11.92 -7.19 6.04
C LEU A 29 11.62 -7.40 4.55
N ASP A 30 10.84 -8.44 4.23
CA ASP A 30 10.41 -8.73 2.88
C ASP A 30 9.39 -7.70 2.39
N MET A 31 9.39 -7.42 1.10
CA MET A 31 8.49 -6.43 0.49
C MET A 31 7.10 -7.03 0.32
N ILE A 32 6.13 -6.50 1.06
CA ILE A 32 4.73 -6.90 0.97
C ILE A 32 4.06 -6.20 -0.23
N GLY A 33 4.42 -4.94 -0.47
CA GLY A 33 3.87 -4.18 -1.60
C GLY A 33 4.18 -2.69 -1.54
N THR A 34 3.45 -1.91 -2.34
CA THR A 34 3.48 -0.44 -2.30
C THR A 34 2.07 0.10 -2.10
N LEU A 35 1.94 1.19 -1.36
CA LEU A 35 0.67 1.87 -1.13
C LEU A 35 0.82 3.36 -1.43
N PRO A 36 -0.20 4.02 -1.99
CA PRO A 36 -0.21 5.47 -2.11
C PRO A 36 -0.20 6.06 -0.70
N THR A 37 0.88 6.77 -0.40
CA THR A 37 1.03 7.45 0.88
C THR A 37 1.22 8.93 0.65
N ASN A 38 0.69 9.77 1.52
CA ASN A 38 0.92 11.21 1.44
C ASN A 38 2.31 11.55 2.02
N GLY A 39 3.38 11.00 1.43
CA GLY A 39 4.78 11.26 1.81
C GLY A 39 5.44 10.25 2.77
N PHE A 40 4.81 9.09 3.06
CA PHE A 40 5.40 8.07 3.94
C PHE A 40 6.20 7.03 3.15
N LYS A 41 7.52 7.13 3.20
CA LYS A 41 8.42 6.28 2.40
C LYS A 41 8.40 4.79 2.76
N LYS A 42 8.17 4.45 4.03
CA LYS A 42 8.23 3.06 4.53
C LYS A 42 7.12 2.81 5.54
N LEU A 43 6.35 1.77 5.31
CA LEU A 43 5.35 1.23 6.24
C LEU A 43 5.75 -0.18 6.63
N TYR A 44 5.41 -0.59 7.85
CA TYR A 44 5.68 -1.94 8.33
C TYR A 44 4.36 -2.68 8.56
N GLY A 45 4.24 -3.86 7.98
CA GLY A 45 3.14 -4.80 8.17
C GLY A 45 3.65 -6.18 8.58
N VAL A 46 2.76 -7.18 8.58
CA VAL A 46 3.11 -8.59 8.80
C VAL A 46 2.74 -9.35 7.54
N CYS A 47 3.71 -10.03 6.93
CA CYS A 47 3.47 -10.85 5.76
C CYS A 47 2.75 -12.17 6.12
N ASP A 48 2.31 -12.91 5.11
CA ASP A 48 1.58 -14.17 5.28
C ASP A 48 2.46 -15.34 5.77
N ASN A 49 3.77 -15.11 5.93
CA ASN A 49 4.68 -16.15 6.41
C ASN A 49 4.31 -16.57 7.84
N GLU A 50 4.07 -17.86 8.04
CA GLU A 50 3.69 -18.45 9.33
C GLU A 50 4.64 -18.06 10.47
N LYS A 51 5.95 -17.94 10.20
CA LYS A 51 6.93 -17.51 11.21
C LYS A 51 6.64 -16.08 11.66
N CYS A 52 6.39 -15.16 10.73
CA CYS A 52 6.12 -13.76 11.04
C CYS A 52 4.76 -13.58 11.74
N GLN A 53 3.76 -14.36 11.34
CA GLN A 53 2.46 -14.42 12.00
C GLN A 53 2.57 -14.94 13.44
N CYS A 54 3.35 -16.01 13.66
CA CYS A 54 3.62 -16.54 14.99
C CYS A 54 4.31 -15.51 15.89
N GLU A 55 5.34 -14.82 15.39
CA GLU A 55 6.01 -13.76 16.15
C GLU A 55 5.07 -12.60 16.48
N ASN A 56 4.23 -12.17 15.51
CA ASN A 56 3.22 -11.14 15.75
C ASN A 56 2.21 -11.52 16.84
N ARG A 57 1.76 -12.77 16.87
CA ARG A 57 0.84 -13.28 17.90
C ARG A 57 1.50 -13.39 19.27
N LYS A 58 2.77 -13.78 19.35
CA LYS A 58 3.54 -13.80 20.61
C LYS A 58 3.69 -12.39 21.18
N GLU A 59 3.99 -11.42 20.33
CA GLU A 59 4.15 -10.01 20.71
C GLU A 59 2.82 -9.40 21.20
N ASN A 60 1.72 -9.67 20.48
CA ASN A 60 0.39 -9.15 20.85
C ASN A 60 -0.32 -9.96 21.94
N GLY A 61 0.20 -11.12 22.32
CA GLY A 61 -0.38 -12.03 23.32
C GLY A 61 -0.14 -11.63 24.78
N HIS A 62 0.39 -10.44 25.06
CA HIS A 62 0.61 -9.93 26.42
C HIS A 62 -0.61 -9.15 26.95
N GLY A 63 -1.78 -9.79 26.95
CA GLY A 63 -2.96 -9.34 27.67
C GLY A 63 -3.45 -10.47 28.58
N ARG A 64 -2.99 -10.45 29.84
CA ARG A 64 -3.56 -11.26 30.91
C ARG A 64 -4.94 -10.73 31.27
#